data_AF-A0AA94WRL3-F1
#
_entry.id   AF-A0AA94WRL3-F1
#
_cell.length_a   1.000
_cell.length_b   1.000
_cell.length_c   1.000
_cell.angle_alpha   90.00
_cell.angle_beta   90.00
_cell.angle_gamma   90.00
#
_symmetry.space_group_name_H-M   'P 1'
#
loop_
_entity.id
_entity.type
_entity.pdbx_description
1 polymer ?
#
loop_
_entity_poly.entity_id
_entity_poly.type
_entity_poly.pdbx_seq_one_letter_code
_entity_poly.pdbx_strand_id
1 'polypeptide(L)'
;MKKKVSLVLFFSLVVLVLGIRWVHLSTLSESSTTAMSYLQDEGLFVLYHEGEFGPYTITEKNVNEKPNSNFLSVQQHDQEFYIDKEIHHEFFYVSNHPLSDVFVGRISVTVLMSDGEVIGAFSVKNGNVYSLLGEEK
;
A
#
# COMPACT_ATOMS: atom_id res chain seq x y z
N MET A 1 -18.87 31.00 -30.23
CA MET A 1 -18.70 29.55 -30.53
C MET A 1 -17.36 28.98 -30.07
N LYS A 2 -16.20 29.55 -30.49
CA LYS A 2 -14.86 29.02 -30.16
C LYS A 2 -14.62 28.77 -28.65
N LYS A 3 -15.04 29.68 -27.78
CA LYS A 3 -14.93 29.52 -26.30
C LYS A 3 -15.79 28.38 -25.73
N LYS A 4 -17.00 28.15 -26.29
CA LYS A 4 -17.90 27.07 -25.85
C LYS A 4 -17.37 25.70 -26.29
N VAL A 5 -16.83 25.61 -27.52
CA VAL A 5 -16.18 24.39 -28.03
C VAL A 5 -14.90 24.07 -27.23
N SER A 6 -14.10 25.10 -26.90
CA SER A 6 -12.91 24.94 -26.05
C SER A 6 -13.24 24.46 -24.64
N LEU A 7 -14.35 24.92 -24.05
CA LEU A 7 -14.80 24.48 -22.72
C LEU A 7 -15.25 23.02 -22.74
N VAL A 8 -16.02 22.61 -23.76
CA VAL A 8 -16.47 21.21 -23.92
C VAL A 8 -15.29 20.27 -24.13
N LEU A 9 -14.30 20.67 -24.93
CA LEU A 9 -13.08 19.89 -25.14
C LEU A 9 -12.26 19.74 -23.84
N PHE A 10 -12.18 20.79 -23.02
CA PHE A 10 -11.51 20.73 -21.72
C PHE A 10 -12.22 19.77 -20.76
N PHE A 11 -13.55 19.86 -20.64
CA PHE A 11 -14.32 18.93 -19.80
C PHE A 11 -14.22 17.47 -20.29
N SER A 12 -14.26 17.25 -21.61
CA SER A 12 -14.07 15.92 -22.20
C SER A 12 -12.70 15.34 -21.86
N LEU A 13 -11.64 16.15 -21.95
CA LEU A 13 -10.28 15.74 -21.58
C LEU A 13 -10.17 15.39 -20.10
N VAL A 14 -10.77 16.19 -19.21
CA VAL A 14 -10.78 15.93 -17.76
C VAL A 14 -11.50 14.61 -17.45
N VAL A 15 -12.66 14.36 -18.06
CA VAL A 15 -13.40 13.09 -17.90
C VAL A 15 -12.60 11.91 -18.42
N LEU A 16 -11.87 12.07 -19.53
CA LEU A 16 -11.04 11.00 -20.10
C LEU A 16 -9.85 10.66 -19.19
N VAL A 17 -9.17 11.69 -18.64
CA VAL A 17 -8.04 11.51 -17.71
C VAL A 17 -8.49 10.87 -16.38
N LEU A 18 -9.64 11.29 -15.84
CA LEU A 18 -10.19 10.71 -14.62
C LEU A 18 -10.75 9.29 -14.85
N GLY A 19 -11.39 9.04 -16.00
CA GLY A 19 -11.97 7.74 -16.35
C GLY A 19 -10.95 6.63 -16.53
N ILE A 20 -9.77 6.94 -17.09
CA ILE A 20 -8.68 5.95 -17.26
C ILE A 20 -8.18 5.45 -15.90
N ARG A 21 -8.10 6.32 -14.88
CA ARG A 21 -7.70 5.90 -13.53
C ARG A 21 -8.70 4.94 -12.89
N TRP A 22 -9.99 5.12 -13.17
CA TRP A 22 -11.03 4.28 -12.58
C TRP A 22 -11.01 2.85 -13.12
N VAL A 23 -10.74 2.68 -14.42
CA VAL A 23 -10.65 1.36 -15.06
C VAL A 23 -9.52 0.51 -14.48
N HIS A 24 -8.36 1.10 -14.20
CA HIS A 24 -7.20 0.36 -13.64
C HIS A 24 -7.41 -0.08 -12.17
N LEU A 25 -8.37 0.51 -11.45
CA LEU A 25 -8.76 0.09 -10.10
C LEU A 25 -9.83 -1.02 -10.09
N SER A 26 -10.54 -1.22 -11.19
CA SER A 26 -11.68 -2.17 -11.25
C SER A 26 -11.31 -3.65 -11.28
N THR A 27 -10.03 -3.99 -11.25
CA THR A 27 -9.52 -5.37 -11.24
C THR A 27 -8.90 -5.80 -9.91
N LEU A 28 -9.06 -5.00 -8.85
CA LEU A 28 -8.55 -5.33 -7.52
C LEU A 28 -9.40 -6.43 -6.87
N SER A 29 -8.74 -7.29 -6.09
CA SER A 29 -9.44 -8.21 -5.19
C SER A 29 -10.12 -7.42 -4.06
N GLU A 30 -10.99 -8.08 -3.29
CA GLU A 30 -11.59 -7.46 -2.10
C GLU A 30 -10.55 -7.09 -1.04
N SER A 31 -9.53 -7.95 -0.86
CA SER A 31 -8.37 -7.69 -0.01
C SER A 31 -7.59 -6.47 -0.50
N SER A 32 -7.23 -6.42 -1.79
CA SER A 32 -6.48 -5.29 -2.34
C SER A 32 -7.27 -3.99 -2.27
N THR A 33 -8.61 -4.06 -2.40
CA THR A 33 -9.50 -2.90 -2.24
C THR A 33 -9.51 -2.38 -0.80
N THR A 34 -9.55 -3.31 0.18
CA THR A 34 -9.49 -2.98 1.61
C THR A 34 -8.15 -2.36 1.98
N ALA A 35 -7.05 -2.99 1.54
CA ALA A 35 -5.70 -2.48 1.75
C ALA A 35 -5.49 -1.10 1.11
N MET A 36 -5.99 -0.90 -0.12
CA MET A 36 -5.91 0.39 -0.80
C MET A 36 -6.69 1.48 -0.04
N SER A 37 -7.88 1.16 0.47
CA SER A 37 -8.70 2.11 1.24
C SER A 37 -8.00 2.50 2.54
N TYR A 38 -7.44 1.53 3.25
CA TYR A 38 -6.61 1.78 4.44
C TYR A 38 -5.46 2.76 4.16
N LEU A 39 -4.70 2.57 3.08
CA LEU A 39 -3.61 3.50 2.73
C LEU A 39 -4.12 4.92 2.43
N GLN A 40 -5.30 5.05 1.81
CA GLN A 40 -5.90 6.35 1.54
C GLN A 40 -6.36 7.05 2.82
N ASP A 41 -6.92 6.31 3.77
CA ASP A 41 -7.35 6.82 5.07
C ASP A 41 -6.16 7.30 5.92
N GLU A 42 -5.00 6.66 5.78
CA GLU A 42 -3.70 7.09 6.35
C GLU A 42 -3.09 8.30 5.60
N GLY A 43 -3.80 8.86 4.61
CA GLY A 43 -3.38 10.06 3.88
C GLY A 43 -2.36 9.80 2.76
N LEU A 44 -2.09 8.55 2.41
CA LEU A 44 -1.19 8.18 1.32
C LEU A 44 -1.93 8.16 -0.01
N PHE A 45 -1.27 8.65 -1.07
CA PHE A 45 -1.83 8.59 -2.42
C PHE A 45 -1.28 7.38 -3.17
N VAL A 46 -2.14 6.37 -3.37
CA VAL A 46 -1.79 5.14 -4.11
C VAL A 46 -1.62 5.46 -5.60
N LEU A 47 -0.41 5.21 -6.11
CA LEU A 47 -0.08 5.40 -7.52
C LEU A 47 -0.54 4.19 -8.36
N TYR A 48 -0.21 2.98 -7.89
CA TYR A 48 -0.68 1.72 -8.44
C TYR A 48 -0.43 0.57 -7.45
N HIS A 49 -1.23 -0.49 -7.61
CA HIS A 49 -1.05 -1.79 -6.98
C HIS A 49 -0.06 -2.61 -7.80
N GLU A 50 1.00 -3.10 -7.16
CA GLU A 50 2.07 -3.88 -7.80
C GLU A 50 1.72 -5.37 -7.86
N GLY A 51 1.00 -5.88 -6.86
CA GLY A 51 0.55 -7.27 -6.79
C GLY A 51 0.31 -7.73 -5.36
N GLU A 52 0.23 -9.05 -5.18
CA GLU A 52 -0.07 -9.71 -3.92
C GLU A 52 0.85 -10.93 -3.69
N PHE A 53 1.05 -11.34 -2.43
CA PHE A 53 1.79 -12.56 -2.08
C PHE A 53 1.18 -13.26 -0.85
N GLY A 54 1.09 -14.57 -0.91
CA GLY A 54 0.48 -15.41 0.12
C GLY A 54 -0.69 -16.23 -0.43
N PRO A 55 -1.48 -16.86 0.45
CA PRO A 55 -1.32 -16.90 1.91
C PRO A 55 -0.03 -17.58 2.37
N TYR A 56 0.44 -17.21 3.56
CA TYR A 56 1.42 -17.98 4.32
C TYR A 56 1.25 -17.79 5.83
N THR A 57 1.84 -18.67 6.63
CA THR A 57 1.74 -18.62 8.10
C THR A 57 3.09 -18.30 8.72
N ILE A 58 3.09 -17.34 9.65
CA ILE A 58 4.23 -17.09 10.54
C ILE A 58 4.09 -18.01 11.75
N THR A 59 5.15 -18.75 12.07
CA THR A 59 5.17 -19.71 13.17
C THR A 59 6.16 -19.24 14.23
N GLU A 60 6.05 -19.78 15.45
CA GLU A 60 7.02 -19.51 16.52
C GLU A 60 8.48 -19.76 16.09
N LYS A 61 8.71 -20.69 15.17
CA LYS A 61 10.06 -21.02 14.65
C LYS A 61 10.65 -19.92 13.77
N ASN A 62 9.82 -19.21 12.99
CA ASN A 62 10.29 -18.28 11.96
C ASN A 62 9.90 -16.81 12.23
N VAL A 63 9.15 -16.52 13.29
CA VAL A 63 8.71 -15.16 13.65
C VAL A 63 9.89 -14.20 13.88
N ASN A 64 10.99 -14.73 14.43
CA ASN A 64 12.21 -13.99 14.71
C ASN A 64 13.25 -14.07 13.57
N GLU A 65 13.00 -14.89 12.57
CA GLU A 65 13.89 -15.07 11.41
C GLU A 65 13.63 -14.00 10.36
N LYS A 66 14.66 -13.67 9.57
CA LYS A 66 14.48 -12.80 8.41
C LYS A 66 13.77 -13.58 7.29
N PRO A 67 12.85 -12.95 6.53
CA PRO A 67 12.53 -11.53 6.54
C PRO A 67 11.51 -11.09 7.61
N ASN A 68 10.84 -12.01 8.32
CA ASN A 68 9.74 -11.71 9.24
C ASN A 68 10.11 -10.69 10.32
N SER A 69 11.22 -10.90 11.03
CA SER A 69 11.64 -9.97 12.10
C SER A 69 11.88 -8.54 11.62
N ASN A 70 12.30 -8.34 10.37
CA ASN A 70 12.54 -7.00 9.83
C ASN A 70 11.23 -6.20 9.74
N PHE A 71 10.17 -6.77 9.16
CA PHE A 71 8.93 -6.04 8.96
C PHE A 71 7.97 -6.12 10.14
N LEU A 72 8.06 -7.15 10.97
CA LEU A 72 7.25 -7.26 12.19
C LEU A 72 7.72 -6.28 13.27
N SER A 73 9.03 -6.04 13.39
CA SER A 73 9.57 -5.11 14.41
C SER A 73 9.05 -3.67 14.28
N VAL A 74 8.64 -3.25 13.08
CA VAL A 74 8.10 -1.91 12.81
C VAL A 74 6.58 -1.79 12.94
N GLN A 75 5.87 -2.90 13.23
CA GLN A 75 4.40 -2.92 13.35
C GLN A 75 3.92 -2.45 14.72
N GLN A 76 2.70 -1.92 14.86
CA GLN A 76 2.19 -1.52 16.18
C GLN A 76 2.04 -2.68 17.17
N HIS A 77 1.73 -3.88 16.67
CA HIS A 77 1.65 -5.08 17.50
C HIS A 77 3.01 -5.76 17.68
N ASP A 78 3.17 -6.47 18.79
CA ASP A 78 4.34 -7.32 19.04
C ASP A 78 4.39 -8.50 18.06
N GLN A 79 5.56 -9.10 17.87
CA GLN A 79 5.77 -10.14 16.86
C GLN A 79 4.90 -11.39 17.13
N GLU A 80 4.62 -11.69 18.39
CA GLU A 80 3.79 -12.81 18.83
C GLU A 80 2.35 -12.71 18.35
N PHE A 81 1.84 -11.50 18.11
CA PHE A 81 0.50 -11.28 17.55
C PHE A 81 0.33 -11.95 16.17
N TYR A 82 1.42 -12.08 15.41
CA TYR A 82 1.40 -12.60 14.05
C TYR A 82 1.55 -14.13 13.97
N ILE A 83 1.82 -14.80 15.09
CA ILE A 83 1.99 -16.25 15.13
C ILE A 83 0.67 -16.95 14.79
N ASP A 84 0.76 -17.97 13.94
CA ASP A 84 -0.33 -18.82 13.44
C ASP A 84 -1.42 -18.07 12.64
N LYS A 85 -1.22 -16.79 12.33
CA LYS A 85 -2.08 -16.05 11.40
C LYS A 85 -1.76 -16.43 9.96
N GLU A 86 -2.80 -16.59 9.15
CA GLU A 86 -2.66 -16.66 7.70
C GLU A 86 -2.55 -15.23 7.16
N ILE A 87 -1.38 -14.89 6.63
CA ILE A 87 -1.04 -13.54 6.18
C ILE A 87 -0.97 -13.51 4.66
N HIS A 88 -1.55 -12.46 4.10
CA HIS A 88 -1.45 -12.07 2.71
C HIS A 88 -0.81 -10.68 2.64
N HIS A 89 0.07 -10.46 1.68
CA HIS A 89 0.69 -9.18 1.43
C HIS A 89 0.07 -8.51 0.21
N GLU A 90 -0.22 -7.22 0.34
CA GLU A 90 -0.64 -6.36 -0.77
C GLU A 90 0.42 -5.29 -1.00
N PHE A 91 0.96 -5.22 -2.22
CA PHE A 91 2.07 -4.33 -2.56
C PHE A 91 1.59 -3.10 -3.33
N PHE A 92 2.00 -1.92 -2.90
CA PHE A 92 1.63 -0.65 -3.52
C PHE A 92 2.84 0.25 -3.70
N TYR A 93 2.81 1.08 -4.73
CA TYR A 93 3.62 2.30 -4.75
C TYR A 93 2.76 3.50 -4.41
N VAL A 94 3.27 4.33 -3.52
CA VAL A 94 2.56 5.50 -3.02
C VAL A 94 3.34 6.79 -3.28
N SER A 95 2.62 7.89 -3.15
CA SER A 95 3.16 9.24 -3.01
C SER A 95 2.52 9.91 -1.80
N ASN A 96 2.94 11.14 -1.48
CA ASN A 96 2.56 11.83 -0.24
C ASN A 96 3.01 11.07 1.04
N HIS A 97 4.13 10.35 0.95
CA HIS A 97 4.70 9.61 2.07
C HIS A 97 5.80 10.46 2.74
N PRO A 98 5.92 10.52 4.09
CA PRO A 98 6.95 11.32 4.77
C PRO A 98 8.39 11.03 4.33
N LEU A 99 8.74 9.75 4.13
CA LEU A 99 10.03 9.34 3.54
C LEU A 99 10.36 9.99 2.17
N SER A 100 9.38 10.56 1.46
CA SER A 100 9.63 11.27 0.19
C SER A 100 10.40 12.59 0.38
N ASP A 101 10.38 13.16 1.58
CA ASP A 101 11.13 14.38 1.92
C ASP A 101 12.64 14.11 2.04
N VAL A 102 13.00 12.86 2.38
CA VAL A 102 14.37 12.42 2.60
C VAL A 102 14.91 11.62 1.43
N PHE A 103 14.05 10.82 0.78
CA PHE A 103 14.43 9.90 -0.29
C PHE A 103 13.76 10.24 -1.61
N VAL A 104 14.56 10.33 -2.67
CA VAL A 104 14.05 10.54 -4.03
C VAL A 104 13.47 9.24 -4.60
N GLY A 105 12.37 9.36 -5.35
CA GLY A 105 11.74 8.27 -6.10
C GLY A 105 10.59 7.60 -5.35
N ARG A 106 10.01 6.56 -5.96
CA ARG A 106 8.80 5.90 -5.42
C ARG A 106 9.10 5.23 -4.08
N ILE A 107 8.13 5.25 -3.17
CA ILE A 107 8.11 4.47 -1.93
C ILE A 107 7.20 3.28 -2.15
N SER A 108 7.70 2.08 -1.85
CA SER A 108 6.88 0.86 -1.84
C SER A 108 6.29 0.69 -0.45
N VAL A 109 5.02 0.31 -0.38
CA VAL A 109 4.31 0.00 0.85
C VAL A 109 3.77 -1.41 0.73
N THR A 110 3.93 -2.20 1.78
CA THR A 110 3.32 -3.52 1.93
C THR A 110 2.29 -3.46 3.04
N VAL A 111 1.06 -3.85 2.74
CA VAL A 111 -0.01 -4.02 3.72
C VAL A 111 -0.14 -5.50 4.04
N LEU A 112 -0.15 -5.83 5.33
CA LEU A 112 -0.37 -7.18 5.83
C LEU A 112 -1.86 -7.36 6.08
N MET A 113 -2.43 -8.35 5.40
CA MET A 113 -3.84 -8.71 5.47
C MET A 113 -4.00 -10.07 6.13
N SER A 114 -5.04 -10.25 6.94
CA SER A 114 -5.44 -11.54 7.50
C SER A 114 -6.94 -11.54 7.72
N ASP A 115 -7.62 -12.61 7.31
CA ASP A 115 -9.09 -12.73 7.34
C ASP A 115 -9.83 -11.54 6.72
N GLY A 116 -9.24 -10.92 5.68
CA GLY A 116 -9.79 -9.75 4.99
C GLY A 116 -9.56 -8.41 5.70
N GLU A 117 -8.92 -8.40 6.86
CA GLU A 117 -8.63 -7.20 7.65
C GLU A 117 -7.16 -6.79 7.56
N VAL A 118 -6.89 -5.49 7.69
CA VAL A 118 -5.53 -4.96 7.80
C VAL A 118 -5.00 -5.23 9.20
N ILE A 119 -3.89 -5.96 9.30
CA ILE A 119 -3.23 -6.31 10.56
C ILE A 119 -1.84 -5.67 10.72
N GLY A 120 -1.43 -4.87 9.73
CA GLY A 120 -0.16 -4.15 9.75
C GLY A 120 0.18 -3.57 8.39
N ALA A 121 1.15 -2.68 8.35
CA ALA A 121 1.74 -2.18 7.11
C ALA A 121 3.14 -1.63 7.36
N PHE A 122 3.97 -1.63 6.33
CA PHE A 122 5.33 -1.09 6.39
C PHE A 122 5.77 -0.54 5.04
N SER A 123 6.77 0.33 5.09
CA SER A 123 7.30 1.00 3.93
C SER A 123 8.70 0.49 3.62
N VAL A 124 9.01 0.32 2.33
CA VAL A 124 10.30 -0.15 1.85
C VAL A 124 10.93 0.89 0.94
N LYS A 125 12.16 1.27 1.28
CA LYS A 125 12.97 2.16 0.46
C LYS A 125 14.43 1.75 0.48
N ASN A 126 15.02 1.59 -0.71
CA ASN A 126 16.43 1.20 -0.90
C ASN A 126 16.81 -0.08 -0.12
N GLY A 127 15.88 -1.03 0.00
CA GLY A 127 16.07 -2.29 0.73
C GLY A 127 15.89 -2.20 2.24
N ASN A 128 15.64 -1.01 2.79
CA ASN A 128 15.36 -0.81 4.22
C ASN A 128 13.86 -0.81 4.47
N VAL A 129 13.47 -1.36 5.62
CA VAL A 129 12.09 -1.44 6.11
C VAL A 129 11.87 -0.36 7.17
N TYR A 130 10.77 0.35 7.05
CA TYR A 130 10.33 1.40 7.97
C TYR A 130 8.88 1.13 8.39
N SER A 131 8.43 1.73 9.50
CA SER A 131 6.99 1.80 9.80
C SER A 131 6.24 2.46 8.63
N LEU A 132 4.92 2.27 8.57
CA LEU A 132 4.10 2.76 7.45
C LEU A 132 4.36 4.23 7.10
N LEU A 133 4.56 5.10 8.09
CA LEU A 133 4.80 6.52 7.85
C LEU A 133 6.28 6.92 7.99
N GLY A 134 7.18 5.97 8.24
CA GLY A 134 8.62 6.22 8.39
C GLY A 134 9.04 6.73 9.76
N GLU A 135 8.21 6.56 10.78
CA GLU A 135 8.48 6.92 12.17
C GLU A 135 9.47 5.94 12.82
N GLU A 136 10.38 6.47 13.65
CA GLU A 136 11.22 5.69 14.56
C GLU A 136 10.39 5.26 15.78
N LYS A 137 10.57 4.01 16.22
CA LYS A 137 9.96 3.48 17.45
C LYS A 137 10.89 3.65 18.64
#